data_AF-A0A7S2QH02-F1
#
_entry.id   AF-A0A7S2QH02-F1
#
_cell.length_a   1.000
_cell.length_b   1.000
_cell.length_c   1.000
_cell.angle_alpha   90.00
_cell.angle_beta   90.00
_cell.angle_gamma   90.00
#
_symmetry.space_group_name_H-M   'P 1'
#
loop_
_entity.id
_entity.type
_entity.pdbx_description
1 polymer ?
#
loop_
_entity_poly.entity_id
_entity_poly.type
_entity_poly.pdbx_seq_one_letter_code
_entity_poly.pdbx_strand_id
1 'polypeptide(L)'
;LKPFWFKPVGVKPFWRRRPWPEQFEEPSCARQVDHLAMADIAGLGINGFGRIGRLVFRAAMGNPSVKVQAVNDPFMDLTYMAYQLKYDSVHMRYKGTVATKVDGDKEYLVVDGKEIRIFHEKDPASIPWAGSGAEYICESTGVFTEKQKAELHIKGGAKKVVLSAPPKDSV
;
A
#
# COMPACT_ATOMS: atom_id res chain seq x y z
N LEU A 1 -79.15 -5.35 -2.50
CA LEU A 1 -78.27 -5.91 -1.45
C LEU A 1 -76.84 -6.05 -1.97
N LYS A 2 -75.97 -5.07 -1.70
CA LYS A 2 -74.50 -5.22 -1.64
C LYS A 2 -73.96 -4.26 -0.57
N PRO A 3 -73.13 -4.72 0.38
CA PRO A 3 -72.61 -3.91 1.48
C PRO A 3 -71.25 -3.26 1.15
N PHE A 4 -71.16 -1.97 1.48
CA PHE A 4 -70.18 -1.30 2.35
C PHE A 4 -68.75 -1.87 2.49
N TRP A 5 -67.74 -1.10 2.05
CA TRP A 5 -66.44 -0.95 2.73
C TRP A 5 -65.87 0.47 2.53
N PHE A 6 -65.24 0.97 3.59
CA PHE A 6 -64.71 2.32 3.87
C PHE A 6 -63.62 2.82 2.88
N LYS A 7 -63.62 4.14 2.59
CA LYS A 7 -62.45 4.87 2.06
C LYS A 7 -61.86 5.75 3.18
N PRO A 8 -60.55 5.67 3.50
CA PRO A 8 -59.93 6.62 4.40
C PRO A 8 -59.60 7.95 3.71
N VAL A 9 -59.71 9.01 4.50
CA VAL A 9 -59.60 10.44 4.18
C VAL A 9 -58.16 10.79 3.79
N GLY A 10 -57.98 11.42 2.63
CA GLY A 10 -56.69 11.90 2.14
C GLY A 10 -56.29 13.22 2.81
N VAL A 11 -55.24 13.19 3.63
CA VAL A 11 -54.55 14.38 4.15
C VAL A 11 -53.57 14.86 3.07
N LYS A 12 -53.74 16.10 2.58
CA LYS A 12 -52.79 16.71 1.62
C LYS A 12 -51.52 17.12 2.36
N PRO A 13 -50.32 16.70 1.91
CA PRO A 13 -49.07 17.20 2.50
C PRO A 13 -48.84 18.68 2.13
N PHE A 14 -48.57 19.46 3.17
CA PHE A 14 -48.49 20.93 3.24
C PHE A 14 -47.21 21.57 2.65
N TRP A 15 -46.42 20.88 1.82
CA TRP A 15 -45.16 21.45 1.32
C TRP A 15 -45.08 21.41 -0.20
N ARG A 16 -45.58 22.47 -0.85
CA ARG A 16 -45.21 22.80 -2.23
C ARG A 16 -43.71 23.08 -2.26
N ARG A 17 -42.92 22.19 -2.88
CA ARG A 17 -41.51 22.47 -3.20
C ARG A 17 -41.48 23.69 -4.12
N ARG A 18 -40.71 24.72 -3.76
CA ARG A 18 -40.35 25.81 -4.68
C ARG A 18 -39.64 25.19 -5.89
N PRO A 19 -39.87 25.67 -7.13
CA PRO A 19 -39.08 25.22 -8.28
C PRO A 19 -37.61 25.55 -8.03
N TRP A 20 -36.75 24.59 -8.33
CA TRP A 20 -35.30 24.75 -8.29
C TRP A 20 -34.88 25.82 -9.33
N PRO A 21 -33.92 26.70 -9.03
CA PRO A 21 -33.37 27.59 -10.04
C PRO A 21 -32.65 26.75 -11.10
N GLU A 22 -32.98 27.02 -12.37
CA GLU A 22 -32.58 26.27 -13.57
C GLU A 22 -31.11 26.49 -13.99
N GLN A 23 -30.27 26.95 -13.07
CA GLN A 23 -28.85 27.24 -13.30
C GLN A 23 -28.07 26.95 -12.02
N PHE A 24 -28.03 25.68 -11.64
CA PHE A 24 -26.83 25.14 -11.02
C PHE A 24 -25.99 24.63 -12.18
N GLU A 25 -25.00 25.42 -12.61
CA GLU A 25 -23.92 24.84 -13.40
C GLU A 25 -23.30 23.75 -12.55
N GLU A 26 -23.53 22.49 -12.93
CA GLU A 26 -22.78 21.36 -12.41
C GLU A 26 -21.30 21.69 -12.66
N PRO A 27 -20.44 21.75 -11.63
CA PRO A 27 -19.02 21.90 -11.88
C PRO A 27 -18.64 20.72 -12.78
N SER A 28 -18.20 21.03 -14.01
CA SER A 28 -17.94 20.03 -15.03
C SER A 28 -17.03 18.96 -14.43
N CYS A 29 -17.59 17.78 -14.21
CA CYS A 29 -16.92 16.62 -13.61
C CYS A 29 -15.62 16.24 -14.37
N ALA A 30 -15.40 16.80 -15.56
CA ALA A 30 -14.24 16.58 -16.42
C ALA A 30 -13.09 17.60 -16.30
N ARG A 31 -13.08 18.55 -15.35
CA ARG A 31 -11.95 19.50 -15.16
C ARG A 31 -11.33 19.54 -13.78
N GLN A 32 -11.70 18.60 -12.92
CA GLN A 32 -11.13 18.48 -11.57
C GLN A 32 -10.59 17.07 -11.31
N VAL A 33 -10.08 16.41 -12.36
CA VAL A 33 -9.44 15.09 -12.25
C VAL A 33 -7.92 15.13 -12.47
N ASP A 34 -7.35 16.26 -12.91
CA ASP A 34 -5.95 16.27 -13.37
C ASP A 34 -4.94 16.92 -12.41
N HIS A 35 -5.37 17.63 -11.36
CA HIS A 35 -4.42 18.28 -10.43
C HIS A 35 -4.19 17.52 -9.11
N LEU A 36 -5.06 16.56 -8.78
CA LEU A 36 -4.91 15.68 -7.59
C LEU A 36 -4.28 14.32 -7.94
N ALA A 37 -4.12 13.99 -9.23
CA ALA A 37 -3.57 12.72 -9.71
C ALA A 37 -2.05 12.58 -9.53
N MET A 38 -1.39 13.57 -8.93
CA MET A 38 0.03 13.53 -8.55
C MET A 38 0.23 13.78 -7.04
N ALA A 39 -0.78 13.54 -6.20
CA ALA A 39 -0.57 13.47 -4.77
C ALA A 39 0.46 12.35 -4.48
N ASP A 40 1.60 12.75 -3.93
CA ASP A 40 2.85 12.00 -3.77
C ASP A 40 2.66 10.48 -3.61
N ILE A 41 2.88 9.72 -4.68
CA ILE A 41 2.95 8.25 -4.60
C ILE A 41 4.13 7.92 -3.68
N ALA A 42 3.85 7.35 -2.52
CA ALA A 42 4.87 7.04 -1.54
C ALA A 42 5.68 5.82 -1.98
N GLY A 43 6.99 6.00 -2.15
CA GLY A 43 7.93 4.89 -2.40
C GLY A 43 8.16 4.09 -1.12
N LEU A 44 7.68 2.85 -1.08
CA LEU A 44 7.83 1.94 0.06
C LEU A 44 9.02 1.01 -0.14
N GLY A 45 9.89 0.94 0.86
CA GLY A 45 10.87 -0.11 1.06
C GLY A 45 10.47 -1.02 2.21
N ILE A 46 10.83 -2.31 2.14
CA ILE A 46 10.54 -3.28 3.20
C ILE A 46 11.86 -3.90 3.64
N ASN A 47 12.20 -3.79 4.93
CA ASN A 47 13.30 -4.52 5.52
C ASN A 47 12.77 -5.72 6.33
N GLY A 48 13.21 -6.91 5.95
CA GLY A 48 12.69 -8.19 6.44
C GLY A 48 11.45 -8.64 5.67
N PHE A 49 11.56 -9.70 4.87
CA PHE A 49 10.45 -10.22 4.06
C PHE A 49 9.72 -11.41 4.72
N GLY A 50 9.61 -11.33 6.05
CA GLY A 50 8.93 -12.31 6.88
C GLY A 50 7.40 -12.21 6.80
N ARG A 51 6.71 -12.65 7.86
CA ARG A 51 5.25 -12.65 7.89
C ARG A 51 4.66 -11.26 7.68
N ILE A 52 5.12 -10.27 8.45
CA ILE A 52 4.61 -8.89 8.38
C ILE A 52 5.00 -8.24 7.06
N GLY A 53 6.29 -8.31 6.67
CA GLY A 53 6.77 -7.74 5.41
C GLY A 53 5.99 -8.22 4.19
N ARG A 54 5.67 -9.52 4.09
CA ARG A 54 4.85 -10.05 2.98
C ARG A 54 3.39 -9.57 3.01
N LEU A 55 2.81 -9.41 4.19
CA LEU A 55 1.43 -8.90 4.31
C LEU A 55 1.37 -7.41 3.96
N VAL A 56 2.36 -6.62 4.40
CA VAL A 56 2.52 -5.23 4.01
C VAL A 56 2.70 -5.12 2.50
N PHE A 57 3.54 -5.97 1.90
CA PHE A 57 3.71 -6.05 0.46
C PHE A 57 2.37 -6.32 -0.25
N ARG A 58 1.64 -7.36 0.16
CA ARG A 58 0.33 -7.70 -0.43
C ARG A 58 -0.68 -6.57 -0.31
N ALA A 59 -0.73 -5.88 0.83
CA ALA A 59 -1.62 -4.74 1.04
C ALA A 59 -1.21 -3.54 0.15
N ALA A 60 0.09 -3.27 0.04
CA ALA A 60 0.63 -2.19 -0.78
C ALA A 60 0.35 -2.41 -2.27
N MET A 61 0.40 -3.65 -2.77
CA MET A 61 0.07 -3.95 -4.16
C MET A 61 -1.38 -3.59 -4.55
N GLY A 62 -2.30 -3.59 -3.58
CA GLY A 62 -3.69 -3.18 -3.77
C GLY A 62 -3.96 -1.68 -3.54
N ASN A 63 -2.96 -0.90 -3.14
CA ASN A 63 -3.12 0.52 -2.82
C ASN A 63 -2.50 1.41 -3.92
N PRO A 64 -3.29 2.27 -4.61
CA PRO A 64 -2.75 3.14 -5.66
C PRO A 64 -1.82 4.24 -5.14
N SER A 65 -1.91 4.61 -3.86
CA SER A 65 -1.10 5.67 -3.25
C SER A 65 0.31 5.22 -2.85
N VAL A 66 0.62 3.92 -2.94
CA VAL A 66 1.88 3.35 -2.48
C VAL A 66 2.51 2.51 -3.58
N LYS A 67 3.82 2.65 -3.78
CA LYS A 67 4.59 1.81 -4.70
C LYS A 67 5.71 1.11 -3.95
N VAL A 68 5.70 -0.21 -3.94
CA VAL A 68 6.83 -0.99 -3.43
C VAL A 68 7.97 -0.90 -4.43
N GLN A 69 9.12 -0.39 -3.97
CA GLN A 69 10.28 -0.14 -4.83
C GLN A 69 11.43 -1.09 -4.52
N ALA A 70 11.60 -1.45 -3.24
CA ALA A 70 12.67 -2.31 -2.79
C ALA A 70 12.27 -3.20 -1.62
N VAL A 71 12.88 -4.38 -1.55
CA VAL A 71 12.81 -5.29 -0.41
C VAL A 71 14.22 -5.75 -0.06
N ASN A 72 14.54 -5.80 1.22
CA ASN A 72 15.80 -6.34 1.72
C ASN A 72 15.54 -7.55 2.63
N ASP A 73 16.23 -8.66 2.36
CA ASP A 73 16.32 -9.78 3.29
C ASP A 73 17.63 -10.56 3.11
N PRO A 74 18.56 -10.54 4.08
CA PRO A 74 19.87 -11.19 3.95
C PRO A 74 19.83 -12.71 4.11
N PHE A 75 18.67 -13.31 4.46
CA PHE A 75 18.54 -14.74 4.75
C PHE A 75 17.64 -15.47 3.76
N MET A 76 17.09 -14.77 2.76
CA MET A 76 16.23 -15.36 1.75
C MET A 76 16.74 -15.05 0.36
N ASP A 77 16.79 -16.07 -0.48
CA ASP A 77 17.04 -15.97 -1.91
C ASP A 77 15.79 -15.49 -2.68
N LEU A 78 16.00 -14.87 -3.83
CA LEU A 78 14.93 -14.38 -4.70
C LEU A 78 13.88 -15.45 -5.06
N THR A 79 14.33 -16.68 -5.35
CA THR A 79 13.42 -17.78 -5.71
C THR A 79 12.50 -18.15 -4.55
N TYR A 80 13.03 -18.21 -3.33
CA TYR A 80 12.25 -18.48 -2.13
C TYR A 80 11.35 -17.30 -1.72
N MET A 81 11.78 -16.05 -1.92
CA MET A 81 10.93 -14.88 -1.73
C MET A 81 9.70 -14.93 -2.65
N ALA A 82 9.89 -15.24 -3.93
CA ALA A 82 8.80 -15.41 -4.89
C ALA A 82 7.86 -16.55 -4.49
N TYR A 83 8.41 -17.69 -4.04
CA TYR A 83 7.63 -18.81 -3.54
C TYR A 83 6.76 -18.42 -2.33
N GLN A 84 7.35 -17.79 -1.31
CA GLN A 84 6.63 -17.37 -0.10
C GLN A 84 5.62 -16.26 -0.35
N LEU A 85 5.88 -15.38 -1.33
CA LEU A 85 4.87 -14.40 -1.73
C LEU A 85 3.70 -15.08 -2.43
N LYS A 86 3.98 -16.06 -3.31
CA LYS A 86 2.97 -16.78 -4.09
C LYS A 86 2.09 -17.67 -3.21
N TYR A 87 2.67 -18.35 -2.22
CA TYR A 87 1.96 -19.30 -1.36
C TYR A 87 2.06 -18.89 0.11
N ASP A 88 0.91 -18.56 0.72
CA ASP A 88 0.79 -18.32 2.16
C ASP A 88 -0.27 -19.27 2.74
N SER A 89 0.03 -19.92 3.86
CA SER A 89 -0.87 -20.91 4.46
C SER A 89 -2.13 -20.31 5.09
N VAL A 90 -2.10 -19.03 5.48
CA VAL A 90 -3.22 -18.35 6.16
C VAL A 90 -4.01 -17.51 5.16
N HIS A 91 -3.32 -16.74 4.34
CA HIS A 91 -3.93 -15.82 3.36
C HIS A 91 -3.99 -16.41 1.95
N MET A 92 -3.75 -17.71 1.82
CA MET A 92 -3.81 -18.47 0.58
C MET A 92 -2.87 -17.92 -0.51
N ARG A 93 -3.07 -18.41 -1.74
CA ARG A 93 -2.28 -18.06 -2.91
C ARG A 93 -2.48 -16.59 -3.28
N TYR A 94 -1.39 -15.91 -3.63
CA TYR A 94 -1.46 -14.56 -4.21
C TYR A 94 -2.22 -14.62 -5.54
N LYS A 95 -3.18 -13.71 -5.73
CA LYS A 95 -4.10 -13.71 -6.88
C LYS A 95 -3.45 -13.21 -8.16
N GLY A 96 -2.40 -12.39 -8.04
CA GLY A 96 -1.69 -11.78 -9.16
C GLY A 96 -0.55 -12.64 -9.72
N THR A 97 0.25 -12.04 -10.60
CA THR A 97 1.43 -12.69 -11.18
C THR A 97 2.64 -12.43 -10.31
N VAL A 98 3.47 -13.45 -10.12
CA VAL A 98 4.75 -13.36 -9.41
C VAL A 98 5.79 -14.06 -10.27
N ALA A 99 6.82 -13.32 -10.65
CA ALA A 99 7.96 -13.79 -11.42
C ALA A 99 9.25 -13.19 -10.83
N THR A 100 10.39 -13.72 -11.26
CA THR A 100 11.71 -13.24 -10.87
C THR A 100 12.47 -12.82 -12.13
N LYS A 101 13.29 -11.78 -12.01
CA LYS A 101 14.15 -11.27 -13.08
C LYS A 101 15.52 -10.97 -12.50
N VAL A 102 16.57 -11.33 -13.22
CA VAL A 102 17.96 -11.03 -12.85
C VAL A 102 18.60 -10.30 -14.03
N ASP A 103 19.23 -9.17 -13.75
CA ASP A 103 19.92 -8.33 -14.74
C ASP A 103 21.34 -8.02 -14.23
N GLY A 104 22.31 -8.80 -14.70
CA GLY A 104 23.67 -8.83 -14.14
C GLY A 104 23.64 -9.23 -12.66
N ASP A 105 24.22 -8.39 -11.80
CA ASP A 105 24.26 -8.60 -10.35
C ASP A 105 23.01 -8.06 -9.62
N LYS A 106 21.99 -7.59 -10.35
CA LYS A 106 20.77 -7.02 -9.77
C LYS A 106 19.60 -7.99 -9.86
N GLU A 107 18.97 -8.21 -8.71
CA GLU A 107 17.82 -9.08 -8.59
C GLU A 107 16.52 -8.27 -8.46
N TYR A 108 15.48 -8.76 -9.14
CA TYR A 108 14.17 -8.13 -9.18
C TYR A 108 13.07 -9.16 -8.98
N LEU A 109 12.17 -8.85 -8.05
CA LEU A 109 10.90 -9.53 -7.92
C LEU A 109 9.88 -8.80 -8.78
N VAL A 110 9.28 -9.49 -9.75
CA VAL A 110 8.31 -8.92 -10.69
C VAL A 110 6.92 -9.34 -10.26
N VAL A 111 6.11 -8.41 -9.76
CA VAL A 111 4.75 -8.67 -9.28
C VAL A 111 3.76 -7.81 -10.04
N ASP A 112 2.77 -8.44 -10.69
CA ASP A 112 1.76 -7.75 -11.50
C ASP A 112 2.40 -6.80 -12.55
N GLY A 113 3.53 -7.22 -13.12
CA GLY A 113 4.32 -6.44 -14.09
C GLY A 113 5.17 -5.31 -13.51
N LYS A 114 5.13 -5.09 -12.19
CA LYS A 114 5.98 -4.10 -11.51
C LYS A 114 7.30 -4.75 -11.09
N GLU A 115 8.42 -4.10 -11.35
CA GLU A 115 9.75 -4.55 -10.93
C GLU A 115 10.08 -3.97 -9.55
N ILE A 116 10.36 -4.85 -8.58
CA ILE A 116 10.78 -4.49 -7.22
C ILE A 116 12.21 -4.98 -7.02
N ARG A 117 13.11 -4.08 -6.62
CA ARG A 117 14.52 -4.41 -6.43
C ARG A 117 14.73 -5.21 -5.15
N ILE A 118 15.52 -6.27 -5.22
CA ILE A 118 15.85 -7.12 -4.07
C ILE A 118 17.29 -6.83 -3.60
N PHE A 119 17.47 -6.83 -2.29
CA PHE A 119 18.76 -6.66 -1.61
C PHE A 119 18.94 -7.75 -0.54
N HIS A 120 20.19 -8.07 -0.23
CA HIS A 120 20.57 -9.11 0.74
C HIS A 120 21.58 -8.58 1.77
N GLU A 121 21.39 -7.33 2.20
CA GLU A 121 22.30 -6.67 3.13
C GLU A 121 21.91 -6.94 4.58
N LYS A 122 22.91 -7.22 5.41
CA LYS A 122 22.74 -7.38 6.86
C LYS A 122 22.80 -6.06 7.61
N ASP A 123 23.57 -5.11 7.09
CA ASP A 123 23.66 -3.77 7.65
C ASP A 123 22.62 -2.85 6.98
N PRO A 124 21.64 -2.34 7.75
CA PRO A 124 20.65 -1.39 7.23
C PRO A 124 21.23 -0.14 6.56
N ALA A 125 22.42 0.31 6.98
CA ALA A 125 23.05 1.51 6.45
C ALA A 125 23.62 1.31 5.03
N SER A 126 23.95 0.07 4.66
CA SER A 126 24.50 -0.28 3.36
C SER A 126 23.42 -0.46 2.28
N ILE A 127 22.15 -0.54 2.68
CA ILE A 127 21.04 -0.72 1.74
C ILE A 127 20.82 0.58 0.97
N PRO A 128 20.92 0.58 -0.38
CA PRO A 128 20.83 1.79 -1.18
C PRO A 128 19.36 2.19 -1.44
N TRP A 129 18.63 2.61 -0.40
CA TRP A 129 17.23 3.00 -0.48
C TRP A 129 17.00 4.16 -1.47
N ALA A 130 17.82 5.21 -1.39
CA ALA A 130 17.73 6.35 -2.31
C ALA A 130 17.87 5.93 -3.78
N GLY A 131 18.80 5.00 -4.08
CA GLY A 131 19.02 4.50 -5.43
C GLY A 131 17.90 3.60 -5.98
N SER A 132 16.99 3.14 -5.12
CA SER A 132 15.79 2.38 -5.52
C SER A 132 14.52 3.23 -5.56
N GLY A 133 14.56 4.47 -5.04
CA GLY A 133 13.38 5.32 -4.90
C GLY A 133 12.46 4.92 -3.73
N ALA A 134 12.97 4.13 -2.78
CA ALA A 134 12.27 3.80 -1.54
C ALA A 134 12.51 4.93 -0.51
N GLU A 135 11.43 5.58 -0.09
CA GLU A 135 11.47 6.74 0.80
C GLU A 135 11.00 6.41 2.21
N TYR A 136 9.96 5.58 2.31
CA TYR A 136 9.38 5.12 3.56
C TYR A 136 9.76 3.66 3.75
N ILE A 137 10.42 3.33 4.86
CA ILE A 137 10.86 1.96 5.13
C ILE A 137 9.96 1.34 6.18
N CYS A 138 9.37 0.19 5.85
CA CYS A 138 8.77 -0.70 6.83
C CYS A 138 9.86 -1.60 7.40
N GLU A 139 10.25 -1.34 8.65
CA GLU A 139 11.19 -2.15 9.40
C GLU A 139 10.44 -3.29 10.07
N SER A 140 10.56 -4.49 9.51
CA SER A 140 9.80 -5.68 9.93
C SER A 140 10.68 -6.91 10.21
N THR A 141 11.98 -6.71 10.41
CA THR A 141 12.90 -7.76 10.88
C THR A 141 12.68 -8.11 12.35
N GLY A 142 12.19 -7.15 13.15
CA GLY A 142 12.03 -7.29 14.60
C GLY A 142 13.35 -7.17 15.40
N VAL A 143 14.48 -6.93 14.75
CA VAL A 143 15.80 -6.77 15.40
C VAL A 143 16.11 -5.29 15.65
N PHE A 144 15.74 -4.43 14.70
CA PHE A 144 16.05 -2.99 14.72
C PHE A 144 14.92 -2.16 15.35
N THR A 145 14.55 -2.49 16.59
CA THR A 145 13.42 -1.86 17.32
C THR A 145 13.85 -0.70 18.23
N GLU A 146 15.03 -0.12 17.99
CA GLU A 146 15.56 1.02 18.75
C GLU A 146 15.76 2.18 17.78
N LYS A 147 15.56 3.43 18.23
CA LYS A 147 15.68 4.61 17.36
C LYS A 147 17.02 4.68 16.64
N GLN A 148 18.12 4.47 17.38
CA GLN A 148 19.48 4.53 16.83
C GLN A 148 19.72 3.50 15.72
N LYS A 149 19.07 2.34 15.83
CA LYS A 149 19.15 1.28 14.83
C LYS A 149 18.28 1.58 13.61
N ALA A 150 17.08 2.12 13.83
CA ALA A 150 16.19 2.56 12.76
C ALA A 150 16.80 3.70 11.93
N GLU A 151 17.54 4.61 12.57
CA GLU A 151 18.26 5.72 11.92
C GLU A 151 19.30 5.25 10.88
N LEU A 152 19.76 4.00 10.95
CA LEU A 152 20.66 3.43 9.93
C LEU A 152 20.00 3.40 8.55
N HIS A 153 18.69 3.17 8.46
CA HIS A 153 17.96 3.25 7.18
C HIS A 153 17.95 4.65 6.58
N ILE A 154 17.92 5.69 7.44
CA ILE A 154 17.98 7.08 7.00
C ILE A 154 19.36 7.37 6.39
N LYS A 155 20.44 6.79 6.94
CA LYS A 155 21.77 6.86 6.33
C LYS A 155 21.82 6.21 4.94
N GLY A 156 21.07 5.13 4.73
CA GLY A 156 20.86 4.51 3.41
C GLY A 156 19.99 5.32 2.44
N GLY A 157 19.49 6.49 2.86
CA GLY A 157 18.73 7.43 2.04
C GLY A 157 17.21 7.37 2.21
N ALA A 158 16.70 6.68 3.24
CA ALA A 158 15.29 6.74 3.58
C ALA A 158 14.88 8.10 4.17
N LYS A 159 13.66 8.55 3.88
CA LYS A 159 13.07 9.76 4.49
C LYS A 159 12.47 9.46 5.87
N LYS A 160 11.77 8.33 6.00
CA LYS A 160 11.13 7.91 7.26
C LYS A 160 11.18 6.39 7.42
N VAL A 161 11.13 5.95 8.67
CA VAL A 161 11.12 4.54 9.06
C VAL A 161 9.92 4.27 9.95
N VAL A 162 9.19 3.20 9.65
CA VAL A 162 8.04 2.72 10.42
C VAL A 162 8.43 1.38 11.03
N LEU A 163 8.48 1.32 12.36
CA LEU A 163 8.75 0.11 13.11
C LEU A 163 7.49 -0.76 13.17
N SER A 164 7.58 -2.02 12.76
CA SER A 164 6.44 -2.96 12.81
C SER A 164 6.28 -3.66 14.16
N ALA A 165 7.08 -3.29 15.16
CA ALA A 165 7.10 -3.87 16.50
C ALA A 165 7.23 -2.75 17.54
N PRO A 166 6.82 -3.00 18.80
CA PRO A 166 6.97 -2.02 19.87
C PRO A 166 8.45 -1.60 20.00
N PRO A 167 8.74 -0.29 20.08
CA PRO A 167 10.09 0.16 20.32
C PRO A 167 10.56 -0.29 21.71
N LYS A 168 11.86 -0.55 21.85
CA LYS A 168 12.47 -0.86 23.16
C LYS A 168 12.78 0.39 23.98
N ASP A 169 12.71 1.54 23.34
CA ASP A 169 12.97 2.89 23.82
C ASP A 169 11.73 3.79 23.65
N SER A 170 11.83 5.03 24.12
CA SER A 170 10.72 6.00 24.18
C SER A 170 10.42 6.70 22.84
N VAL A 171 10.45 5.95 21.74
CA VAL A 171 10.32 6.47 20.35
C VAL A 171 8.89 6.80 20.00
#